data_AF-A0A7C9G5Z0-F1
#
_entry.id   AF-A0A7C9G5Z0-F1
#
_cell.length_a   1.000
_cell.length_b   1.000
_cell.length_c   1.000
_cell.angle_alpha   90.00
_cell.angle_beta   90.00
_cell.angle_gamma   90.00
#
_symmetry.space_group_name_H-M   'P 1'
#
loop_
_entity.id
_entity.type
_entity.pdbx_description
1 polymer ?
#
loop_
_entity_poly.entity_id
_entity_poly.type
_entity_poly.pdbx_seq_one_letter_code
_entity_poly.pdbx_strand_id
1 'polypeptide(L)'
;MANYKSIADYLQQKRNQANLTQEQLCQVLAAFSPEFSELDALAVSRWERGKVEPSLNRQLEIIRYFGDEAYKIFTSSSFSSKNLPSNQAMNKVLEARAKFKHYLGAHPYLPQRELSFDRISPPHPLADHSAQHLSNYIDNLTFGYEQWDSAWLETLQNHPAAEVSYYFYLGQLAGHCFALKIK
;
A
#
# COMPACT_ATOMS: atom_id res chain seq x y z
N MET A 1 9.79 -26.30 0.72
CA MET A 1 9.79 -24.89 1.16
C MET A 1 10.76 -24.77 2.32
N ALA A 2 11.73 -23.84 2.25
CA ALA A 2 12.67 -23.64 3.35
C ALA A 2 11.89 -23.18 4.58
N ASN A 3 12.02 -23.93 5.68
CA ASN A 3 11.29 -23.68 6.91
C ASN A 3 12.27 -23.09 7.93
N TYR A 4 12.22 -21.76 8.12
CA TYR A 4 13.09 -21.04 9.03
C TYR A 4 12.43 -20.94 10.40
N LYS A 5 13.13 -21.31 11.47
CA LYS A 5 12.59 -21.23 12.84
C LYS A 5 12.78 -19.84 13.46
N SER A 6 13.78 -19.09 13.00
CA SER A 6 14.11 -17.75 13.46
C SER A 6 14.88 -16.96 12.40
N ILE A 7 15.05 -15.65 12.63
CA ILE A 7 15.88 -14.82 11.74
C ILE A 7 17.35 -15.23 11.77
N ALA A 8 17.83 -15.80 12.87
CA ALA A 8 19.19 -16.32 13.00
C ALA A 8 19.41 -17.51 12.04
N ASP A 9 18.47 -18.45 12.02
CA ASP A 9 18.51 -19.60 11.12
C ASP A 9 18.40 -19.16 9.65
N TYR A 10 17.54 -18.19 9.38
CA TYR A 10 17.39 -17.61 8.05
C TYR A 10 18.69 -16.99 7.55
N LEU A 11 19.30 -16.11 8.34
CA LEU A 11 20.53 -15.41 7.99
C LEU A 11 21.67 -16.39 7.73
N GLN A 12 21.84 -17.38 8.61
CA GLN A 12 22.90 -18.37 8.50
C GLN A 12 22.73 -19.23 7.24
N GLN A 13 21.51 -19.70 6.96
CA GLN A 13 21.23 -20.50 5.77
C GLN A 13 21.45 -19.69 4.49
N LYS A 14 20.96 -18.46 4.42
CA LYS A 14 21.10 -17.60 3.23
C LYS A 14 22.55 -17.18 3.00
N ARG A 15 23.30 -16.85 4.06
CA ARG A 15 24.74 -16.57 3.95
C ARG A 15 25.51 -17.78 3.40
N ASN A 16 25.24 -18.97 3.93
CA ASN A 16 25.88 -20.21 3.47
C ASN A 16 25.50 -20.53 2.02
N GLN A 17 24.24 -20.34 1.61
CA GLN A 17 23.79 -20.53 0.22
C GLN A 17 24.48 -19.55 -0.75
N ALA A 18 24.75 -18.33 -0.30
CA ALA A 18 25.48 -17.32 -1.06
C ALA A 18 27.01 -17.50 -1.00
N ASN A 19 27.53 -18.51 -0.29
CA ASN A 19 28.97 -18.75 -0.05
C ASN A 19 29.73 -17.52 0.49
N LEU A 20 29.06 -16.72 1.34
CA LEU A 20 29.66 -15.51 1.91
C LEU A 20 30.28 -15.80 3.27
N THR A 21 31.45 -15.22 3.55
CA THR A 21 31.94 -15.12 4.94
C THR A 21 31.12 -14.08 5.72
N GLN A 22 31.24 -14.07 7.05
CA GLN A 22 30.56 -13.06 7.88
C GLN A 22 31.03 -11.63 7.54
N GLU A 23 32.33 -11.45 7.26
CA GLU A 23 32.90 -10.17 6.83
C GLU A 23 32.38 -9.74 5.45
N GLN A 24 32.32 -10.67 4.50
CA GLN A 24 31.75 -10.40 3.18
C GLN A 24 30.27 -10.05 3.26
N LEU A 25 29.53 -10.72 4.14
CA LEU A 25 28.13 -10.39 4.39
C LEU A 25 27.96 -8.96 4.91
N CYS A 26 28.83 -8.50 5.81
CA CYS A 26 28.80 -7.10 6.26
C CYS A 26 29.02 -6.13 5.10
N GLN A 27 30.00 -6.40 4.23
CA GLN A 27 30.31 -5.52 3.10
C GLN A 27 29.16 -5.42 2.11
N VAL A 28 28.55 -6.55 1.73
CA VAL A 28 27.43 -6.55 0.78
C VAL A 28 26.17 -5.91 1.37
N LEU A 29 25.90 -6.12 2.67
CA LEU A 29 24.77 -5.49 3.34
C LEU A 29 24.97 -3.98 3.51
N ALA A 30 26.17 -3.54 3.89
CA ALA A 30 26.52 -2.12 3.99
C ALA A 30 26.42 -1.40 2.64
N ALA A 31 26.77 -2.08 1.54
CA ALA A 31 26.59 -1.56 0.18
C ALA A 31 25.10 -1.52 -0.23
N PHE A 32 24.28 -2.44 0.29
CA PHE A 32 22.86 -2.52 -0.06
C PHE A 32 21.98 -1.49 0.68
N SER A 33 22.26 -1.24 1.96
CA SER A 33 21.41 -0.38 2.80
C SER A 33 22.22 0.37 3.86
N PRO A 34 21.95 1.68 4.07
CA PRO A 34 22.67 2.49 5.05
C PRO A 34 22.46 2.01 6.50
N GLU A 35 21.41 1.21 6.75
CA GLU A 35 21.11 0.58 8.04
C GLU A 35 22.24 -0.34 8.55
N PHE A 36 23.14 -0.77 7.66
CA PHE A 36 24.27 -1.65 7.94
C PHE A 36 25.64 -0.97 7.83
N SER A 37 25.69 0.36 7.71
CA SER A 37 26.96 1.13 7.59
C SER A 37 27.95 0.87 8.73
N GLU A 38 27.45 0.61 9.93
CA GLU A 38 28.26 0.29 11.13
C GLU A 38 28.26 -1.22 11.47
N LEU A 39 27.90 -2.09 10.53
CA LEU A 39 27.79 -3.53 10.80
C LEU A 39 29.16 -4.21 10.81
N ASP A 40 29.52 -4.83 11.93
CA ASP A 40 30.73 -5.63 12.08
C ASP A 40 30.47 -7.15 12.01
N ALA A 41 31.51 -7.91 11.69
CA ALA A 41 31.41 -9.38 11.60
C ALA A 41 31.04 -10.01 12.96
N LEU A 42 31.40 -9.35 14.07
CA LEU A 42 31.05 -9.80 15.41
C LEU A 42 29.54 -9.67 15.68
N ALA A 43 28.88 -8.60 15.23
CA ALA A 43 27.43 -8.45 15.31
C ALA A 43 26.72 -9.52 14.48
N VAL A 44 27.17 -9.75 13.24
CA VAL A 44 26.64 -10.85 12.41
C VAL A 44 26.76 -12.20 13.11
N SER A 45 27.93 -12.49 13.69
CA SER A 45 28.15 -13.70 14.50
C SER A 45 27.23 -13.80 15.73
N ARG A 46 26.86 -12.68 16.35
CA ARG A 46 25.90 -12.64 17.46
C ARG A 46 24.47 -12.86 16.97
N TRP A 47 24.12 -12.38 15.78
CA TRP A 47 22.82 -12.58 15.14
C TRP A 47 22.61 -14.02 14.72
N GLU A 48 23.57 -14.64 14.04
CA GLU A 48 23.49 -16.04 13.61
C GLU A 48 23.40 -17.02 14.79
N ARG A 49 23.97 -16.66 15.94
CA ARG A 49 23.85 -17.45 17.18
C ARG A 49 22.56 -17.17 17.97
N GLY A 50 21.73 -16.24 17.52
CA GLY A 50 20.50 -15.84 18.21
C GLY A 50 20.72 -15.17 19.57
N LYS A 51 21.94 -14.71 19.88
CA LYS A 51 22.25 -14.00 21.14
C LYS A 51 21.65 -12.60 21.17
N VAL A 52 21.67 -11.94 20.02
CA VAL A 52 21.10 -10.61 19.80
C VAL A 52 20.29 -10.70 18.52
N GLU A 53 19.06 -10.23 18.54
CA GLU A 53 18.21 -10.21 17.36
C GLU A 53 18.31 -8.84 16.67
N PRO A 54 18.56 -8.77 15.34
CA PRO A 54 18.56 -7.51 14.62
C PRO A 54 17.22 -6.78 14.75
N SER A 55 17.23 -5.45 14.64
CA SER A 55 16.00 -4.65 14.62
C SER A 55 15.11 -5.07 13.46
N LEU A 56 13.79 -4.92 13.59
CA LEU A 56 12.84 -5.33 12.54
C LEU A 56 13.20 -4.75 11.17
N ASN A 57 13.59 -3.47 11.11
CA ASN A 57 14.05 -2.83 9.88
C ASN A 57 15.24 -3.59 9.27
N ARG A 58 16.27 -3.90 10.06
CA ARG A 58 17.42 -4.70 9.60
C ARG A 58 17.01 -6.10 9.16
N GLN A 59 16.03 -6.73 9.80
CA GLN A 59 15.50 -8.03 9.36
C GLN A 59 14.87 -7.93 7.96
N LEU A 60 14.03 -6.92 7.74
CA LEU A 60 13.37 -6.68 6.45
C LEU A 60 14.39 -6.39 5.34
N GLU A 61 15.40 -5.58 5.64
CA GLU A 61 16.47 -5.24 4.70
C GLU A 61 17.32 -6.46 4.32
N ILE A 62 17.68 -7.32 5.30
CA ILE A 62 18.36 -8.59 5.05
C ILE A 62 17.52 -9.49 4.14
N ILE A 63 16.23 -9.63 4.45
CA ILE A 63 15.32 -10.46 3.66
C ILE A 63 15.24 -9.93 2.21
N ARG A 64 15.12 -8.61 2.05
CA ARG A 64 15.09 -7.95 0.74
C ARG A 64 16.39 -8.14 -0.03
N TYR A 65 17.55 -8.08 0.63
CA TYR A 65 18.84 -8.32 -0.01
C TYR A 65 18.92 -9.71 -0.65
N PHE A 66 18.40 -10.73 0.03
CA PHE A 66 18.36 -12.10 -0.50
C PHE A 66 17.22 -12.37 -1.50
N GLY A 67 16.41 -11.36 -1.81
CA GLY A 67 15.33 -11.44 -2.80
C GLY A 67 14.09 -12.22 -2.32
N ASP A 68 13.97 -12.47 -1.02
CA ASP A 68 12.80 -13.15 -0.47
C ASP A 68 11.74 -12.15 0.02
N GLU A 69 10.52 -12.65 0.19
CA GLU A 69 9.40 -11.85 0.66
C GLU A 69 9.21 -12.02 2.17
N ALA A 70 9.37 -10.91 2.91
CA ALA A 70 9.29 -10.91 4.37
C ALA A 70 8.00 -11.51 4.92
N TYR A 71 6.86 -11.24 4.28
CA TYR A 71 5.58 -11.76 4.77
C TYR A 71 5.55 -13.30 4.78
N LYS A 72 6.10 -13.97 3.76
CA LYS A 72 6.15 -15.44 3.69
C LYS A 72 6.95 -16.05 4.85
N ILE A 73 7.98 -15.34 5.32
CA ILE A 73 8.83 -15.77 6.43
C ILE A 73 8.13 -15.52 7.77
N PHE A 74 7.66 -14.30 8.00
CA PHE A 74 7.03 -13.90 9.26
C PHE A 74 5.66 -14.56 9.52
N THR A 75 4.91 -14.95 8.49
CA THR A 75 3.61 -15.63 8.65
C THR A 75 3.73 -17.14 8.78
N SER A 76 4.95 -17.70 8.70
CA SER A 76 5.15 -19.13 8.88
C SER A 76 4.95 -19.53 10.35
N SER A 77 4.19 -20.59 10.60
CA SER A 77 3.79 -21.03 11.96
C SER A 77 4.96 -21.48 12.85
N SER A 78 6.09 -21.79 12.23
CA SER A 78 7.34 -22.22 12.84
C SER A 78 8.30 -21.08 13.17
N PHE A 79 8.04 -19.86 12.68
CA PHE A 79 8.94 -18.73 12.85
C PHE A 79 8.62 -17.96 14.13
N SER A 80 9.61 -17.86 15.01
CA SER A 80 9.53 -17.07 16.24
C SER A 80 10.44 -15.84 16.12
N SER A 81 9.85 -14.65 16.25
CA SER A 81 10.60 -13.40 16.42
C SER A 81 10.25 -12.78 17.77
N LYS A 82 11.29 -12.32 18.49
CA LYS A 82 11.13 -11.61 19.76
C LYS A 82 10.88 -10.12 19.56
N ASN A 83 11.12 -9.62 18.35
CA ASN A 83 11.07 -8.20 17.99
C ASN A 83 9.81 -7.80 17.21
N LEU A 84 8.80 -8.67 17.16
CA LEU A 84 7.51 -8.31 16.57
C LEU A 84 6.88 -7.17 17.41
N PRO A 85 6.56 -6.02 16.80
CA PRO A 85 5.92 -4.94 17.52
C PRO A 85 4.60 -5.45 18.08
N SER A 86 4.32 -5.13 19.35
CA SER A 86 3.01 -5.38 19.93
C SER A 86 1.92 -4.73 19.08
N ASN A 87 0.69 -5.24 19.12
CA ASN A 87 -0.43 -4.60 18.42
C ASN A 87 -0.57 -3.11 18.80
N GLN A 88 -0.20 -2.72 20.03
CA GLN A 88 -0.15 -1.33 20.44
C GLN A 88 0.97 -0.53 19.74
N ALA A 89 2.18 -1.09 19.62
CA ALA A 89 3.26 -0.46 18.87
C ALA A 89 2.94 -0.38 17.37
N MET A 90 2.32 -1.41 16.81
CA MET A 90 1.82 -1.43 15.44
C MET A 90 0.76 -0.35 15.23
N ASN A 91 -0.25 -0.26 16.10
CA ASN A 91 -1.27 0.78 16.06
C ASN A 91 -0.66 2.17 16.20
N LYS A 92 0.34 2.36 17.06
CA LYS A 92 1.04 3.64 17.20
C LYS A 92 1.85 4.01 15.96
N VAL A 93 2.46 3.04 15.28
CA VAL A 93 3.15 3.25 13.99
C VAL A 93 2.15 3.52 12.87
N LEU A 94 1.04 2.79 12.81
CA LEU A 94 -0.05 3.02 11.85
C LEU A 94 -0.68 4.39 12.08
N GLU A 95 -0.95 4.76 13.32
CA GLU A 95 -1.40 6.09 13.68
C GLU A 95 -0.33 7.14 13.36
N ALA A 96 0.95 6.91 13.63
CA ALA A 96 2.02 7.85 13.30
C ALA A 96 2.21 7.98 11.78
N ARG A 97 1.96 6.92 11.01
CA ARG A 97 1.99 6.91 9.54
C ARG A 97 0.70 7.44 8.91
N ALA A 98 -0.44 7.32 9.59
CA ALA A 98 -1.69 7.98 9.22
C ALA A 98 -1.68 9.47 9.63
N LYS A 99 -0.97 9.81 10.71
CA LYS A 99 -0.65 11.16 11.17
C LYS A 99 0.57 11.75 10.46
N PHE A 100 1.35 10.95 9.72
CA PHE A 100 2.22 11.47 8.68
C PHE A 100 1.27 12.22 7.78
N LYS A 101 1.40 13.55 7.84
CA LYS A 101 0.55 14.44 7.10
C LYS A 101 0.60 13.97 5.65
N HIS A 102 -0.48 13.35 5.22
CA HIS A 102 -0.94 13.54 3.86
C HIS A 102 -1.20 15.05 3.73
N TYR A 103 -0.13 15.83 3.58
CA TYR A 103 -0.16 16.92 2.63
C TYR A 103 -0.28 16.21 1.27
N LEU A 104 -1.50 15.81 0.94
CA LEU A 104 -1.94 15.75 -0.44
C LEU A 104 -1.72 17.17 -0.99
N GLY A 105 -0.50 17.43 -1.50
CA GLY A 105 -0.11 18.68 -2.13
C GLY A 105 0.91 19.53 -1.34
N ALA A 106 1.94 19.98 -2.08
CA ALA A 106 2.89 21.06 -1.78
C ALA A 106 4.15 20.74 -0.96
N HIS A 107 5.16 20.20 -1.66
CA HIS A 107 6.57 20.51 -1.36
C HIS A 107 6.82 21.98 -1.76
N PRO A 108 7.54 22.82 -0.98
CA PRO A 108 7.68 24.27 -1.22
C PRO A 108 8.26 24.68 -2.58
N TYR A 109 8.88 23.73 -3.29
CA TYR A 109 9.54 23.92 -4.58
C TYR A 109 8.90 23.08 -5.71
N LEU A 110 7.84 22.34 -5.42
CA LEU A 110 7.05 21.67 -6.46
C LEU A 110 5.82 22.55 -6.72
N PRO A 111 5.51 22.90 -7.99
CA PRO A 111 4.27 23.60 -8.30
C PRO A 111 3.12 22.78 -7.69
N GLN A 112 2.20 23.46 -7.00
CA GLN A 112 1.00 22.83 -6.46
C GLN A 112 0.34 22.06 -7.60
N ARG A 113 0.41 20.72 -7.59
CA ARG A 113 -0.43 19.92 -8.46
C ARG A 113 -1.84 20.11 -7.93
N GLU A 114 -2.58 21.00 -8.58
CA GLU A 114 -4.03 21.08 -8.47
C GLU A 114 -4.59 19.70 -8.87
N LEU A 115 -4.75 18.81 -7.89
CA LEU A 115 -5.55 17.61 -8.08
C LEU A 115 -7.00 18.10 -8.14
N SER A 116 -7.56 18.26 -9.33
CA SER A 116 -8.96 18.63 -9.49
C SER A 116 -9.82 17.46 -9.01
N PHE A 117 -10.52 17.67 -7.89
CA PHE A 117 -11.59 16.80 -7.43
C PHE A 117 -12.88 17.60 -7.48
N ASP A 118 -13.71 17.31 -8.47
CA ASP A 118 -14.90 18.09 -8.76
C ASP A 118 -16.15 17.26 -8.43
N ARG A 119 -17.08 17.88 -7.72
CA ARG A 119 -18.43 17.32 -7.49
C ARG A 119 -19.42 18.08 -8.35
N ILE A 120 -20.16 17.36 -9.18
CA ILE A 120 -21.19 17.90 -10.05
C ILE A 120 -22.55 17.37 -9.59
N SER A 121 -23.51 18.29 -9.38
CA SER A 121 -24.90 17.96 -9.06
C SER A 121 -25.84 18.72 -10.00
N PRO A 122 -26.94 18.12 -10.46
CA PRO A 122 -27.94 18.84 -11.25
C PRO A 122 -28.57 20.00 -10.45
N PRO A 123 -28.91 21.12 -11.10
CA PRO A 123 -28.74 21.41 -12.52
C PRO A 123 -27.31 21.89 -12.83
N HIS A 124 -26.58 21.16 -13.69
CA HIS A 124 -25.23 21.54 -14.15
C HIS A 124 -25.05 21.11 -15.61
N PRO A 125 -24.46 21.92 -16.52
CA PRO A 125 -24.34 21.57 -17.94
C PRO A 125 -23.61 20.25 -18.23
N LEU A 126 -22.67 19.88 -17.37
CA LEU A 126 -21.93 18.61 -17.49
C LEU A 126 -22.66 17.41 -16.89
N ALA A 127 -23.80 17.59 -16.22
CA ALA A 127 -24.54 16.47 -15.61
C ALA A 127 -25.07 15.50 -16.67
N ASP A 128 -25.56 16.02 -17.80
CA ASP A 128 -26.07 15.20 -18.92
C ASP A 128 -24.94 14.35 -19.54
N HIS A 129 -23.77 14.95 -19.75
CA HIS A 129 -22.57 14.20 -20.15
C HIS A 129 -22.13 13.17 -19.11
N SER A 130 -22.34 13.46 -17.82
CA SER A 130 -21.98 12.54 -16.73
C SER A 130 -22.84 11.27 -16.73
N ALA A 131 -24.13 11.36 -17.08
CA ALA A 131 -25.01 10.20 -17.24
C ALA A 131 -24.53 9.28 -18.38
N GLN A 132 -24.12 9.85 -19.52
CA GLN A 132 -23.54 9.09 -20.63
C GLN A 132 -22.21 8.41 -20.24
N HIS A 133 -21.32 9.14 -19.54
CA HIS A 133 -20.06 8.56 -19.06
C HIS A 133 -20.28 7.42 -18.09
N LEU A 134 -21.27 7.53 -17.21
CA LEU A 134 -21.67 6.47 -16.29
C LEU A 134 -22.20 5.23 -17.03
N SER A 135 -23.09 5.43 -17.99
CA SER A 135 -23.62 4.36 -18.86
C SER A 135 -22.49 3.57 -19.53
N ASN A 136 -21.55 4.27 -20.18
CA ASN A 136 -20.40 3.66 -20.83
C ASN A 136 -19.47 2.95 -19.83
N TYR A 137 -19.31 3.50 -18.63
CA TYR A 137 -18.47 2.89 -17.60
C TYR A 137 -19.05 1.57 -17.09
N ILE A 138 -20.35 1.52 -16.82
CA ILE A 138 -21.04 0.30 -16.37
C ILE A 138 -21.05 -0.76 -17.48
N ASP A 139 -21.32 -0.37 -18.73
CA ASP A 139 -21.26 -1.27 -19.88
C ASP A 139 -19.87 -1.92 -20.02
N ASN A 140 -18.80 -1.14 -19.89
CA ASN A 140 -17.43 -1.64 -19.93
C ASN A 140 -17.09 -2.55 -18.73
N LEU A 141 -17.47 -2.17 -17.51
CA LEU A 141 -17.20 -2.99 -16.32
C LEU A 141 -17.93 -4.33 -16.34
N THR A 142 -19.17 -4.31 -16.82
CA THR A 142 -20.06 -5.47 -16.83
C THR A 142 -19.99 -6.23 -18.14
N PHE A 143 -19.13 -5.83 -19.09
CA PHE A 143 -19.07 -6.41 -20.44
C PHE A 143 -20.45 -6.50 -21.11
N GLY A 144 -21.30 -5.50 -20.89
CA GLY A 144 -22.66 -5.42 -21.40
C GLY A 144 -23.70 -6.30 -20.71
N TYR A 145 -23.38 -6.95 -19.59
CA TYR A 145 -24.36 -7.69 -18.79
C TYR A 145 -25.37 -6.76 -18.10
N GLU A 146 -24.97 -5.56 -17.69
CA GLU A 146 -25.89 -4.54 -17.18
C GLU A 146 -26.01 -3.38 -18.17
N GLN A 147 -27.23 -3.11 -18.63
CA GLN A 147 -27.51 -2.01 -19.55
C GLN A 147 -28.15 -0.86 -18.79
N TRP A 148 -27.31 0.01 -18.25
CA TRP A 148 -27.77 1.28 -17.67
C TRP A 148 -27.89 2.28 -18.80
N ASP A 149 -29.09 2.39 -19.37
CA ASP A 149 -29.34 3.33 -20.45
C ASP A 149 -29.16 4.78 -19.98
N SER A 150 -28.47 5.58 -20.80
CA SER A 150 -28.25 7.01 -20.56
C SER A 150 -29.55 7.79 -20.38
N ALA A 151 -30.57 7.53 -21.21
CA ALA A 151 -31.85 8.21 -21.10
C ALA A 151 -32.59 7.82 -19.82
N TRP A 152 -32.51 6.55 -19.41
CA TRP A 152 -33.01 6.13 -18.10
C TRP A 152 -32.31 6.84 -16.94
N LEU A 153 -30.98 6.94 -16.96
CA LEU A 153 -30.21 7.66 -15.93
C LEU A 153 -30.59 9.15 -15.87
N GLU A 154 -30.84 9.78 -17.00
CA GLU A 154 -31.34 11.16 -17.07
C GLU A 154 -32.74 11.30 -16.46
N THR A 155 -33.64 10.32 -16.65
CA THR A 155 -34.96 10.36 -16.00
C THR A 155 -34.85 10.27 -14.47
N LEU A 156 -33.94 9.45 -13.95
CA LEU A 156 -33.65 9.38 -12.52
C LEU A 156 -33.01 10.67 -12.01
N GLN A 157 -32.04 11.21 -12.75
CA GLN A 157 -31.35 12.46 -12.43
C GLN A 157 -32.31 13.64 -12.26
N ASN A 158 -33.30 13.71 -13.15
CA ASN A 158 -34.27 14.81 -13.19
C ASN A 158 -35.49 14.55 -12.32
N HIS A 159 -35.56 13.41 -11.63
CA HIS A 159 -36.69 13.09 -10.77
C HIS A 159 -36.70 14.00 -9.53
N PRO A 160 -37.83 14.62 -9.15
CA PRO A 160 -37.88 15.62 -8.07
C PRO A 160 -37.57 15.07 -6.68
N ALA A 161 -37.61 13.74 -6.50
CA ALA A 161 -37.23 13.07 -5.25
C ALA A 161 -35.80 12.50 -5.29
N ALA A 162 -35.06 12.68 -6.39
CA ALA A 162 -33.71 12.20 -6.54
C ALA A 162 -32.69 13.27 -6.15
N GLU A 163 -31.69 12.87 -5.39
CA GLU A 163 -30.46 13.63 -5.19
C GLU A 163 -29.33 12.89 -5.91
N VAL A 164 -28.74 13.56 -6.91
CA VAL A 164 -27.69 12.97 -7.74
C VAL A 164 -26.39 13.77 -7.61
N SER A 165 -25.29 13.06 -7.50
CA SER A 165 -23.95 13.65 -7.48
C SER A 165 -22.97 12.78 -8.26
N TYR A 166 -22.22 13.40 -9.15
CA TYR A 166 -21.10 12.80 -9.87
C TYR A 166 -19.79 13.35 -9.32
N TYR A 167 -18.78 12.49 -9.21
CA TYR A 167 -17.48 12.83 -8.67
C TYR A 167 -16.42 12.60 -9.74
N PHE A 168 -15.62 13.63 -10.00
CA PHE A 168 -14.53 13.58 -10.96
C PHE A 168 -13.19 13.74 -10.27
N TYR A 169 -12.21 12.95 -10.69
CA TYR A 169 -10.82 13.08 -10.26
C TYR A 169 -9.95 13.22 -11.51
N LEU A 170 -9.23 14.33 -11.63
CA LEU A 170 -8.42 14.65 -12.81
C LEU A 170 -9.23 14.62 -14.12
N GLY A 171 -10.48 15.09 -14.07
CA GLY A 171 -11.40 15.10 -15.22
C GLY A 171 -11.99 13.74 -15.60
N GLN A 172 -11.66 12.67 -14.88
CA GLN A 172 -12.23 11.34 -15.08
C GLN A 172 -13.36 11.08 -14.08
N LEU A 173 -14.45 10.45 -14.52
CA LEU A 173 -15.54 10.04 -13.63
C LEU A 173 -15.02 8.99 -12.63
N ALA A 174 -14.92 9.39 -11.37
CA ALA A 174 -14.42 8.56 -10.28
C ALA A 174 -15.56 7.89 -9.51
N GLY A 175 -16.78 8.45 -9.55
CA GLY A 175 -17.92 7.87 -8.86
C GLY A 175 -19.23 8.62 -9.10
N HIS A 176 -20.32 8.03 -8.63
CA HIS A 176 -21.66 8.58 -8.71
C HIS A 176 -22.47 8.18 -7.47
N CYS A 177 -23.51 8.95 -7.15
CA CYS A 177 -24.47 8.64 -6.11
C CYS A 177 -25.87 9.05 -6.58
N PHE A 178 -26.82 8.13 -6.50
CA PHE A 178 -28.24 8.37 -6.69
C PHE A 178 -28.95 8.03 -5.37
N ALA A 179 -29.49 9.04 -4.71
CA ALA A 179 -30.29 8.86 -3.51
C ALA A 179 -31.75 9.22 -3.83
N LEU A 180 -32.68 8.33 -3.47
CA LEU A 180 -34.11 8.58 -3.62
C LEU A 180 -34.73 8.85 -2.26
N LYS A 181 -35.38 9.99 -2.13
CA LYS A 181 -36.15 10.32 -0.94
C LYS A 181 -37.50 9.61 -0.99
N ILE A 182 -37.63 8.53 -0.23
CA ILE A 182 -38.90 7.82 -0.03
C ILE A 182 -39.71 8.58 1.02
N LYS A 183 -40.97 8.91 0.70
CA LYS A 183 -41.93 9.50 1.64
C LYS A 183 -42.72 8.41 2.35
#